data_AF-Q93WV9-F1
#
_entry.id   AF-Q93WV9-F1
#
_cell.length_a   1.000
_cell.length_b   1.000
_cell.length_c   1.000
_cell.angle_alpha   90.00
_cell.angle_beta   90.00
_cell.angle_gamma   90.00
#
_symmetry.space_group_name_H-M   'P 1'
#
loop_
_entity.id
_entity.type
_entity.pdbx_description
1 polymer ?
#
loop_
_entity_poly.entity_id
_entity_poly.type
_entity_poly.pdbx_seq_one_letter_code
_entity_poly.pdbx_strand_id
1 'polypeptide(L)'
;KLGVADGLTVEAILENWSQLKPIIMKEWDEERDALIDLFGRVRDEWIDNDLSGWIGANRFYPGVADALRFASSQLYIVTTKQARFADALLRELAGVTIPAERIYGLGTGPKVKVLKQLQEMPEHQGLSLHFVEDRLATLKNVIKEPSFEAM
;
A
#
# COMPACT_ATOMS: atom_id res chain seq x y z
N LYS A 1 8.80 33.90 12.15
CA LYS A 1 8.34 33.72 10.77
C LYS A 1 7.01 33.00 10.87
N LEU A 2 5.93 33.56 10.31
CA LEU A 2 4.70 32.80 10.10
C LEU A 2 5.05 31.70 9.06
N GLY A 3 4.79 30.44 9.38
CA GLY A 3 5.14 29.30 8.52
C GLY A 3 4.19 29.18 7.32
N VAL A 4 4.50 28.33 6.34
CA VAL A 4 3.61 28.08 5.17
C VAL A 4 2.20 27.62 5.57
N ALA A 5 2.03 27.10 6.79
CA ALA A 5 0.73 26.70 7.33
C ALA A 5 -0.09 27.85 7.94
N ASP A 6 0.52 28.99 8.26
CA ASP A 6 -0.17 30.08 8.96
C ASP A 6 -1.13 30.80 8.01
N GLY A 7 -2.43 30.62 8.26
CA GLY A 7 -3.51 31.24 7.49
C GLY A 7 -4.08 30.36 6.37
N LEU A 8 -3.61 29.12 6.19
CA LEU A 8 -4.24 28.17 5.28
C LEU A 8 -5.51 27.58 5.91
N THR A 9 -6.63 27.66 5.20
CA THR A 9 -7.85 26.93 5.57
C THR A 9 -7.74 25.47 5.15
N VAL A 10 -8.57 24.60 5.74
CA VAL A 10 -8.63 23.18 5.37
C VAL A 10 -8.98 23.01 3.89
N GLU A 11 -9.92 23.81 3.39
CA GLU A 11 -10.37 23.79 1.99
C GLU A 11 -9.22 24.14 1.04
N ALA A 12 -8.48 25.20 1.36
CA ALA A 12 -7.32 25.62 0.55
C ALA A 12 -6.24 24.53 0.50
N ILE A 13 -6.03 23.80 1.61
CA ILE A 13 -5.11 22.66 1.65
C ILE A 13 -5.59 21.52 0.75
N LEU A 14 -6.86 21.15 0.85
CA LEU A 14 -7.44 20.05 0.07
C LEU A 14 -7.42 20.33 -1.43
N GLU A 15 -7.70 21.57 -1.84
CA GLU A 15 -7.71 21.98 -3.25
C GLU A 15 -6.30 22.10 -3.85
N ASN A 16 -5.31 22.52 -3.04
CA ASN A 16 -3.97 22.87 -3.53
C ASN A 16 -2.86 21.95 -3.03
N TRP A 17 -3.19 20.78 -2.46
CA TRP A 17 -2.24 19.90 -1.78
C TRP A 17 -1.00 19.55 -2.63
N SER A 18 -1.20 19.26 -3.92
CA SER A 18 -0.12 18.90 -4.84
C SER A 18 0.92 20.01 -5.03
N GLN A 19 0.48 21.27 -4.90
CA GLN A 19 1.33 22.46 -5.01
C GLN A 19 1.94 22.84 -3.65
N LEU A 20 1.18 22.68 -2.56
CA LEU A 20 1.61 23.00 -1.20
C LEU A 20 2.67 22.03 -0.69
N LYS A 21 2.50 20.73 -0.94
CA LYS A 21 3.42 19.69 -0.46
C LYS A 21 4.91 20.00 -0.73
N PRO A 22 5.37 20.27 -1.96
CA PRO A 22 6.78 20.54 -2.21
C PRO A 22 7.28 21.83 -1.54
N ILE A 23 6.41 22.83 -1.35
CA ILE A 23 6.75 24.07 -0.65
C ILE A 23 7.00 23.79 0.84
N ILE A 24 6.08 23.06 1.48
CA ILE A 24 6.17 22.68 2.90
C ILE A 24 7.41 21.81 3.14
N MET A 25 7.63 20.80 2.30
CA MET A 25 8.81 19.94 2.39
C MET A 25 10.11 20.75 2.34
N LYS A 26 10.19 21.74 1.45
CA LYS A 26 11.37 22.61 1.33
C LYS A 26 11.52 23.55 2.52
N GLU A 27 10.41 24.11 3.04
CA GLU A 27 10.46 24.98 4.21
C GLU A 27 10.97 24.24 5.45
N TRP A 28 10.57 22.99 5.64
CA TRP A 28 10.98 22.15 6.76
C TRP A 28 12.32 21.44 6.55
N ASP A 29 12.97 21.64 5.39
CA ASP A 29 14.21 20.94 5.01
C ASP A 29 14.08 19.41 5.06
N GLU A 30 12.90 18.90 4.68
CA GLU A 30 12.57 17.49 4.73
C GLU A 30 12.77 16.81 3.37
N GLU A 31 13.30 15.58 3.41
CA GLU A 31 13.49 14.72 2.24
C GLU A 31 12.48 13.57 2.28
N ARG A 32 11.91 13.24 1.12
CA ARG A 32 10.80 12.27 1.03
C ARG A 32 11.23 10.88 1.48
N ASP A 33 12.35 10.38 0.98
CA ASP A 33 12.81 9.02 1.27
C ASP A 33 13.27 8.91 2.73
N ALA A 34 13.91 9.94 3.28
CA ALA A 34 14.23 10.04 4.71
C ALA A 34 12.97 9.97 5.61
N LEU A 35 11.89 10.68 5.24
CA LEU A 35 10.61 10.60 5.94
C LEU A 35 9.95 9.22 5.83
N ILE A 36 10.04 8.58 4.66
CA ILE A 36 9.54 7.20 4.47
C ILE A 36 10.30 6.23 5.37
N ASP A 37 11.62 6.36 5.44
CA ASP A 37 12.47 5.52 6.27
C ASP A 37 12.23 5.76 7.75
N LEU A 38 12.11 7.02 8.18
CA LEU A 38 11.74 7.37 9.55
C LEU A 38 10.37 6.78 9.94
N PHE A 39 9.36 6.91 9.06
CA PHE A 39 8.05 6.33 9.29
C PHE A 39 8.09 4.80 9.39
N GLY A 40 8.94 4.15 8.58
CA GLY A 40 9.23 2.73 8.68
C GLY A 40 9.81 2.36 10.04
N ARG A 41 10.92 3.02 10.44
CA ARG A 41 11.61 2.75 11.70
C ARG A 41 10.73 2.93 12.93
N VAL A 42 9.95 4.01 13.00
CA VAL A 42 9.03 4.25 14.13
C VAL A 42 7.98 3.15 14.25
N ARG A 43 7.50 2.59 13.13
CA ARG A 43 6.57 1.46 13.15
C ARG A 43 7.25 0.16 13.54
N ASP A 44 8.48 -0.06 13.11
CA ASP A 44 9.28 -1.21 13.54
C ASP A 44 9.51 -1.16 15.05
N GLU A 45 9.96 -0.02 15.58
CA GLU A 45 10.14 0.21 17.01
C GLU A 45 8.84 0.01 17.80
N TRP A 46 7.69 0.45 17.28
CA TRP A 46 6.41 0.17 17.92
C TRP A 46 6.07 -1.32 17.91
N ILE A 47 6.25 -2.02 16.78
CA ILE A 47 6.01 -3.48 16.70
C ILE A 47 6.89 -4.24 17.69
N ASP A 48 8.17 -3.87 17.79
CA ASP A 48 9.15 -4.53 18.65
C ASP A 48 8.82 -4.34 20.14
N ASN A 49 8.29 -3.17 20.52
CA ASN A 49 7.99 -2.83 21.91
C ASN A 49 6.55 -3.17 22.33
N ASP A 50 5.59 -3.08 21.41
CA ASP A 50 4.15 -3.29 21.66
C ASP A 50 3.42 -3.71 20.38
N LEU A 51 3.65 -4.97 19.97
CA LEU A 51 2.92 -5.58 18.85
C LEU A 51 1.40 -5.51 19.05
N SER A 52 0.89 -5.74 20.26
CA SER A 52 -0.55 -5.78 20.52
C SER A 52 -1.21 -4.42 20.30
N GLY A 53 -0.61 -3.34 20.80
CA GLY A 53 -1.09 -1.99 20.56
C GLY A 53 -1.00 -1.58 19.09
N TRP A 54 0.09 -1.95 18.41
CA TRP A 54 0.22 -1.68 16.98
C TRP A 54 -0.83 -2.43 16.15
N ILE A 55 -1.07 -3.71 16.44
CA ILE A 55 -2.12 -4.52 15.79
C ILE A 55 -3.50 -3.95 16.10
N GLY A 56 -3.77 -3.57 17.36
CA GLY A 56 -5.03 -2.98 17.79
C GLY A 56 -5.37 -1.63 17.12
N ALA A 57 -4.37 -0.91 16.61
CA ALA A 57 -4.57 0.31 15.83
C ALA A 57 -5.02 0.06 14.37
N ASN A 58 -5.11 -1.20 13.94
CA ASN A 58 -5.43 -1.58 12.58
C ASN A 58 -6.69 -2.46 12.52
N ARG A 59 -7.41 -2.42 11.39
CA ARG A 59 -8.57 -3.27 11.13
C ARG A 59 -8.69 -3.61 9.64
N PHE A 60 -9.11 -4.83 9.34
CA PHE A 60 -9.61 -5.15 8.00
C PHE A 60 -11.03 -4.64 7.82
N TYR A 61 -11.41 -4.41 6.56
CA TYR A 61 -12.83 -4.26 6.23
C TYR A 61 -13.58 -5.56 6.50
N PRO A 62 -14.85 -5.51 6.94
CA PRO A 62 -15.65 -6.70 7.17
C PRO A 62 -15.62 -7.66 5.96
N GLY A 63 -15.40 -8.96 6.23
CA GLY A 63 -15.34 -10.01 5.21
C GLY A 63 -14.00 -10.18 4.49
N VAL A 64 -13.07 -9.21 4.55
CA VAL A 64 -11.78 -9.33 3.84
C VAL A 64 -10.90 -10.43 4.42
N ALA A 65 -10.81 -10.54 5.75
CA ALA A 65 -10.04 -11.60 6.41
C ALA A 65 -10.59 -13.00 6.06
N ASP A 66 -11.92 -13.15 5.99
CA ASP A 66 -12.55 -14.40 5.58
C ASP A 66 -12.28 -14.71 4.11
N ALA A 67 -12.43 -13.73 3.22
CA ALA A 67 -12.16 -13.89 1.80
C ALA A 67 -10.71 -14.33 1.55
N LEU A 68 -9.74 -13.78 2.30
CA LEU A 68 -8.34 -14.19 2.20
C LEU A 68 -8.12 -15.61 2.75
N ARG A 69 -8.74 -15.98 3.88
CA ARG A 69 -8.61 -17.31 4.48
C ARG A 69 -9.23 -18.43 3.64
N PHE A 70 -10.36 -18.15 3.00
CA PHE A 70 -11.12 -19.13 2.24
C PHE A 70 -10.86 -19.08 0.73
N ALA A 71 -9.94 -18.21 0.28
CA ALA A 71 -9.53 -18.19 -1.11
C ALA A 71 -8.91 -19.54 -1.52
N SER A 72 -9.46 -20.15 -2.56
CA SER A 72 -8.89 -21.35 -3.19
C SER A 72 -7.79 -21.02 -4.20
N SER A 73 -7.75 -19.76 -4.67
CA SER A 73 -6.74 -19.26 -5.60
C SER A 73 -5.43 -18.90 -4.90
N GLN A 74 -4.34 -18.92 -5.66
CA GLN A 74 -3.05 -18.42 -5.20
C GLN A 74 -3.13 -16.90 -4.94
N LEU A 75 -2.82 -16.50 -3.71
CA LEU A 75 -2.88 -15.10 -3.30
C LEU A 75 -1.55 -14.37 -3.52
N TYR A 76 -1.68 -13.12 -3.95
CA TYR A 76 -0.62 -12.13 -4.09
C TYR A 76 -1.09 -10.81 -3.47
N ILE A 77 -0.19 -10.10 -2.81
CA ILE A 77 -0.48 -8.79 -2.20
C ILE A 77 0.33 -7.74 -2.94
N VAL A 78 -0.34 -6.74 -3.51
CA VAL A 78 0.33 -5.61 -4.17
C VAL A 78 -0.07 -4.33 -3.44
N THR A 79 0.87 -3.73 -2.71
CA THR A 79 0.61 -2.64 -1.78
C THR A 79 1.69 -1.58 -1.83
N THR A 80 1.34 -0.34 -1.51
CA THR A 80 2.32 0.76 -1.35
C THR A 80 2.89 0.82 0.07
N LYS A 81 2.47 -0.07 0.97
CA LYS A 81 3.03 -0.23 2.32
C LYS A 81 4.32 -1.04 2.24
N GLN A 82 5.25 -0.84 3.16
CA GLN A 82 6.39 -1.76 3.30
C GLN A 82 5.89 -3.19 3.58
N ALA A 83 6.45 -4.19 2.88
CA ALA A 83 5.91 -5.54 2.83
C ALA A 83 5.75 -6.19 4.21
N ARG A 84 6.74 -6.01 5.10
CA ARG A 84 6.73 -6.54 6.48
C ARG A 84 5.52 -6.10 7.32
N PHE A 85 5.00 -4.90 7.09
CA PHE A 85 3.80 -4.45 7.79
C PHE A 85 2.53 -5.08 7.23
N ALA A 86 2.47 -5.30 5.91
CA ALA A 86 1.35 -6.03 5.32
C ALA A 86 1.35 -7.49 5.80
N ASP A 87 2.51 -8.12 5.83
CA ASP A 87 2.70 -9.48 6.37
C ASP A 87 2.24 -9.59 7.82
N ALA A 88 2.72 -8.72 8.71
CA ALA A 88 2.29 -8.70 10.11
C ALA A 88 0.76 -8.56 10.25
N LEU A 89 0.12 -7.67 9.48
CA LEU A 89 -1.34 -7.52 9.53
C LEU A 89 -2.08 -8.75 9.01
N LEU A 90 -1.61 -9.37 7.92
CA LEU A 90 -2.20 -10.58 7.37
C LEU A 90 -2.12 -11.74 8.37
N ARG A 91 -0.96 -11.91 9.01
CA ARG A 91 -0.74 -12.96 10.00
C ARG A 91 -1.58 -12.75 11.25
N GLU A 92 -1.49 -11.57 11.86
CA GLU A 92 -2.08 -11.32 13.18
C GLU A 92 -3.59 -11.04 13.12
N LEU A 93 -4.09 -10.35 12.09
CA LEU A 93 -5.52 -9.97 12.00
C LEU A 93 -6.34 -10.88 11.08
N ALA A 94 -5.74 -11.44 10.04
CA ALA A 94 -6.45 -12.34 9.14
C ALA A 94 -6.13 -13.82 9.39
N GLY A 95 -5.08 -14.15 10.16
CA GLY A 95 -4.65 -15.54 10.34
C GLY A 95 -4.16 -16.17 9.03
N VAL A 96 -3.67 -15.35 8.09
CA VAL A 96 -3.22 -15.79 6.76
C VAL A 96 -1.72 -15.58 6.65
N THR A 97 -1.00 -16.62 6.24
CA THR A 97 0.42 -16.52 5.89
C THR A 97 0.57 -16.53 4.38
N ILE A 98 1.16 -15.47 3.82
CA ILE A 98 1.49 -15.37 2.39
C ILE A 98 3.02 -15.34 2.29
N PRO A 99 3.65 -16.19 1.46
CA PRO A 99 5.09 -16.15 1.27
C PRO A 99 5.59 -14.77 0.86
N ALA A 100 6.75 -14.37 1.39
CA ALA A 100 7.29 -13.02 1.23
C ALA A 100 7.48 -12.62 -0.24
N GLU A 101 7.85 -13.57 -1.11
CA GLU A 101 8.01 -13.38 -2.55
C GLU A 101 6.69 -13.03 -3.27
N ARG A 102 5.54 -13.24 -2.61
CA ARG A 102 4.20 -12.90 -3.11
C ARG A 102 3.64 -11.61 -2.50
N ILE A 103 4.41 -10.91 -1.67
CA ILE A 103 4.05 -9.61 -1.07
C ILE A 103 4.88 -8.50 -1.72
N TYR A 104 4.29 -7.85 -2.72
CA TYR A 104 4.86 -6.71 -3.43
C TYR A 104 4.55 -5.41 -2.68
N GLY A 105 5.48 -4.98 -1.85
CA GLY A 105 5.35 -3.77 -1.03
C GLY A 105 5.95 -2.51 -1.65
N LEU A 106 6.13 -1.49 -0.80
CA LEU A 106 6.85 -0.27 -1.15
C LEU A 106 8.22 -0.61 -1.74
N GLY A 107 8.56 0.04 -2.87
CA GLY A 107 9.83 -0.16 -3.56
C GLY A 107 9.80 -1.21 -4.67
N THR A 108 8.75 -2.03 -4.79
CA THR A 108 8.64 -3.03 -5.89
C THR A 108 8.26 -2.42 -7.24
N GLY A 109 8.04 -1.10 -7.30
CA GLY A 109 7.71 -0.36 -8.50
C GLY A 109 6.21 -0.05 -8.65
N PRO A 110 5.82 0.61 -9.75
CA PRO A 110 4.42 0.97 -9.99
C PRO A 110 3.51 -0.26 -10.04
N LYS A 111 2.32 -0.16 -9.47
CA LYS A 111 1.37 -1.29 -9.38
C LYS A 111 1.08 -1.95 -10.73
N VAL A 112 0.87 -1.16 -11.80
CA VAL A 112 0.67 -1.67 -13.17
C VAL A 112 1.84 -2.55 -13.63
N LYS A 113 3.08 -2.15 -13.32
CA LYS A 113 4.27 -2.93 -13.69
C LYS A 113 4.33 -4.26 -12.94
N VAL A 114 4.02 -4.25 -11.64
CA VAL A 114 3.95 -5.48 -10.83
C VAL A 114 2.88 -6.43 -11.38
N LEU A 115 1.70 -5.91 -11.74
CA LEU A 115 0.63 -6.73 -12.32
C LEU A 115 1.03 -7.35 -13.67
N LYS A 116 1.76 -6.62 -14.52
CA LYS A 116 2.32 -7.18 -15.76
C LYS A 116 3.33 -8.29 -15.49
N GLN A 117 4.24 -8.06 -14.55
CA GLN A 117 5.22 -9.07 -14.16
C GLN A 117 4.53 -10.35 -13.66
N LEU A 118 3.47 -10.22 -12.86
CA LEU A 118 2.66 -11.35 -12.43
C LEU A 118 1.97 -12.04 -13.62
N GLN A 119 1.40 -11.31 -14.56
CA GLN A 119 0.75 -11.89 -15.74
C GLN A 119 1.74 -12.66 -16.65
N GLU A 120 2.99 -12.20 -16.73
CA GLU A 120 4.04 -12.77 -17.59
C GLU A 120 4.76 -13.99 -16.98
N MET A 121 4.51 -14.28 -15.69
CA MET A 121 5.13 -15.42 -15.01
C MET A 121 4.76 -16.76 -15.67
N PRO A 122 5.75 -17.65 -15.94
CA PRO A 122 5.49 -18.95 -16.56
C PRO A 122 4.45 -19.80 -15.84
N GLU A 123 4.45 -19.79 -14.51
CA GLU A 123 3.50 -20.51 -13.66
C GLU A 123 2.06 -19.98 -13.76
N HIS A 124 1.87 -18.77 -14.29
CA HIS A 124 0.56 -18.16 -14.49
C HIS A 124 0.05 -18.30 -15.92
N GLN A 125 0.81 -18.92 -16.82
CA GLN A 125 0.36 -19.14 -18.20
C GLN A 125 -0.91 -19.99 -18.24
N GLY A 126 -1.93 -19.47 -18.91
CA GLY A 126 -3.24 -20.13 -19.03
C GLY A 126 -4.13 -20.01 -17.79
N LEU A 127 -3.69 -19.30 -16.74
CA LEU A 127 -4.53 -18.99 -15.58
C LEU A 127 -5.27 -17.66 -15.78
N SER A 128 -6.40 -17.51 -15.09
CA SER A 128 -7.07 -16.22 -14.92
C SER A 128 -6.57 -15.55 -13.65
N LEU A 129 -6.05 -14.33 -13.77
CA LEU A 129 -5.63 -13.52 -12.63
C LEU A 129 -6.73 -12.51 -12.32
N HIS A 130 -7.20 -12.46 -11.08
CA HIS A 130 -8.20 -11.48 -10.65
C HIS A 130 -7.54 -10.38 -9.81
N PHE A 131 -7.72 -9.13 -10.21
CA PHE A 131 -7.22 -7.98 -9.46
C PHE A 131 -8.33 -7.32 -8.64
N VAL A 132 -8.17 -7.34 -7.31
CA VAL A 132 -9.14 -6.76 -6.36
C VAL A 132 -8.51 -5.56 -5.64
N GLU A 133 -9.19 -4.41 -5.67
CA GLU A 133 -8.69 -3.13 -5.14
C GLU A 133 -9.88 -2.22 -4.78
N ASP A 134 -9.78 -1.52 -3.64
CA ASP A 134 -10.83 -0.64 -3.14
C ASP A 134 -10.72 0.80 -3.68
N ARG A 135 -9.51 1.23 -4.09
CA ARG A 135 -9.31 2.58 -4.62
C ARG A 135 -9.70 2.67 -6.10
N LEU A 136 -10.85 3.30 -6.38
CA LEU A 136 -11.35 3.53 -7.75
C LEU A 136 -10.33 4.17 -8.70
N ALA A 137 -9.54 5.14 -8.24
CA ALA A 137 -8.50 5.77 -9.06
C ALA A 137 -7.42 4.76 -9.51
N THR A 138 -7.08 3.78 -8.66
CA THR A 138 -6.17 2.70 -9.00
C THR A 138 -6.78 1.80 -10.07
N LEU A 139 -8.04 1.36 -9.88
CA LEU A 139 -8.75 0.55 -10.87
C LEU A 139 -8.82 1.23 -12.24
N LYS A 140 -9.19 2.52 -12.27
CA LYS A 140 -9.21 3.34 -13.49
C LYS A 140 -7.85 3.49 -14.16
N ASN A 141 -6.76 3.38 -13.40
CA ASN A 141 -5.42 3.42 -13.97
C ASN A 141 -4.98 2.05 -14.52
N VAL A 142 -5.34 0.97 -13.83
CA VAL A 142 -5.04 -0.40 -14.24
C VAL A 142 -5.78 -0.77 -15.53
N ILE A 143 -7.08 -0.47 -15.64
CA ILE A 143 -7.88 -0.81 -16.82
C ILE A 143 -7.46 -0.09 -18.13
N LYS A 144 -6.62 0.95 -18.03
CA LYS A 144 -6.05 1.60 -19.22
C LYS A 144 -4.99 0.75 -19.91
N GLU A 145 -4.48 -0.27 -19.24
CA GLU A 145 -3.53 -1.20 -19.82
C GLU A 145 -4.27 -2.26 -20.64
N PRO A 146 -4.09 -2.31 -21.98
CA PRO A 146 -4.85 -3.24 -22.83
C PRO A 146 -4.63 -4.70 -22.47
N SER A 147 -3.46 -5.07 -21.95
CA SER A 147 -3.17 -6.46 -21.56
C SER A 147 -4.01 -6.95 -20.37
N PHE A 148 -4.72 -6.07 -19.67
CA PHE A 148 -5.56 -6.41 -18.51
C PHE A 148 -7.07 -6.48 -18.81
N GLU A 149 -7.51 -6.28 -20.06
CA GLU A 149 -8.94 -6.42 -20.42
C GLU A 149 -9.51 -7.84 -20.20
N ALA A 150 -8.64 -8.83 -19.97
CA ALA A 150 -8.99 -10.22 -19.68
C ALA A 150 -8.78 -10.65 -18.20
N MET A 151 -8.46 -9.72 -17.29
CA MET A 151 -8.29 -9.97 -15.83
C MET A 151 -9.54 -9.64 -15.02
#